data_AF-A0A259LVL5-F1
#
_entry.id   AF-A0A259LVL5-F1
#
_cell.length_a   1.000
_cell.length_b   1.000
_cell.length_c   1.000
_cell.angle_alpha   90.00
_cell.angle_beta   90.00
_cell.angle_gamma   90.00
#
_symmetry.space_group_name_H-M   'P 1'
#
loop_
_entity.id
_entity.type
_entity.pdbx_description
1 polymer ?
#
loop_
_entity_poly.entity_id
_entity_poly.type
_entity_poly.pdbx_seq_one_letter_code
_entity_poly.pdbx_strand_id
1 'polypeptide(L)'
;MDMFGAPTVTLPVIFAALMGLSILIYVVLDGFDLGVGILTPLADEAEKDRMVASIGPFWDANETWLVMAVGILLVAFPAAHGAILTALYLPVAIMLIGLILRGTAFEFRAKVALPKKKAWNIAFFAGSIM
;
A
#
# COMPACT_ATOMS: atom_id res chain seq x y z
N MET A 1 1.14 22.12 -36.17
CA MET A 1 1.74 22.18 -34.82
C MET A 1 0.89 21.26 -33.96
N ASP A 2 1.39 20.07 -33.69
CA ASP A 2 0.66 19.12 -32.87
C ASP A 2 0.57 19.70 -31.46
N MET A 3 -0.65 19.83 -30.95
CA MET A 3 -1.01 20.50 -29.70
C MET A 3 -0.21 20.00 -28.47
N PHE A 4 0.49 18.87 -28.61
CA PHE A 4 1.21 18.16 -27.55
C PHE A 4 2.70 17.93 -27.83
N GLY A 5 3.29 18.48 -28.90
CA GLY A 5 4.70 18.26 -29.23
C GLY A 5 5.02 16.82 -29.66
N ALA A 6 6.31 16.46 -29.69
CA ALA A 6 6.75 15.13 -30.13
C ALA A 6 6.36 14.04 -29.11
N PRO A 7 5.70 12.95 -29.52
CA PRO A 7 5.27 11.88 -28.61
C PRO A 7 6.41 11.25 -27.80
N THR A 8 7.63 11.22 -28.37
CA THR A 8 8.84 10.71 -27.72
C THR A 8 9.26 11.52 -26.49
N VAL A 9 8.81 12.77 -26.38
CA VAL A 9 9.05 13.64 -25.22
C VAL A 9 7.83 13.66 -24.30
N THR A 10 6.63 13.78 -24.88
CA THR A 10 5.42 14.01 -24.11
C THR A 10 4.87 12.75 -23.42
N LEU A 11 4.94 11.57 -24.06
CA LEU A 11 4.44 10.33 -23.45
C LEU A 11 5.21 9.94 -22.17
N PRO A 12 6.56 9.93 -22.14
CA PRO A 12 7.29 9.64 -20.91
C PRO A 12 6.93 10.60 -19.76
N VAL A 13 6.74 11.88 -20.04
CA VAL A 13 6.34 12.87 -19.03
C VAL A 13 4.93 12.58 -18.49
N ILE A 14 3.97 12.25 -19.37
CA ILE A 14 2.61 11.87 -18.96
C ILE A 14 2.64 10.61 -18.09
N PHE A 15 3.34 9.56 -18.51
CA PHE A 15 3.42 8.32 -17.73
C PHE A 15 4.16 8.52 -16.40
N ALA A 16 5.19 9.35 -16.36
CA ALA A 16 5.86 9.73 -15.12
C ALA A 16 4.91 10.49 -14.17
N ALA A 17 4.10 11.42 -14.71
CA ALA A 17 3.11 12.15 -13.94
C ALA A 17 1.99 11.24 -13.40
N LEU A 18 1.48 10.32 -14.23
CA LEU A 18 0.49 9.32 -13.80
C LEU A 18 1.04 8.38 -12.73
N MET A 19 2.28 7.92 -12.89
CA MET A 19 2.97 7.11 -11.87
C MET A 19 3.12 7.89 -10.56
N GLY A 20 3.58 9.13 -10.62
CA GLY A 20 3.72 10.01 -9.45
C GLY A 20 2.38 10.28 -8.75
N LEU A 21 1.31 10.52 -9.52
CA LEU A 21 -0.04 10.68 -9.00
C LEU A 21 -0.53 9.39 -8.32
N SER A 22 -0.31 8.23 -8.93
CA SER A 22 -0.67 6.93 -8.37
C SER A 22 0.03 6.68 -7.03
N ILE A 23 1.34 6.97 -6.96
CA ILE A 23 2.11 6.87 -5.72
C ILE A 23 1.59 7.86 -4.68
N LEU A 24 1.30 9.10 -5.06
CA LEU A 24 0.79 10.11 -4.14
C LEU A 24 -0.55 9.68 -3.53
N ILE A 25 -1.47 9.19 -4.36
CA ILE A 25 -2.77 8.69 -3.90
C ILE A 25 -2.58 7.50 -2.96
N TYR A 26 -1.72 6.53 -3.32
CA TYR A 26 -1.37 5.41 -2.45
C TYR A 26 -0.85 5.89 -1.08
N VAL A 27 0.14 6.78 -1.06
CA VAL A 27 0.75 7.28 0.17
C VAL A 27 -0.26 8.00 1.06
N VAL A 28 -1.20 8.75 0.48
CA VAL A 28 -2.24 9.46 1.25
C VAL A 28 -3.30 8.50 1.78
N LEU A 29 -3.82 7.61 0.93
CA LEU A 29 -4.94 6.74 1.27
C LEU A 29 -4.49 5.54 2.12
N ASP A 30 -3.52 4.78 1.63
CA ASP A 30 -3.00 3.61 2.34
C ASP A 30 -2.16 4.02 3.56
N GLY A 31 -1.54 5.21 3.53
CA GLY A 31 -0.84 5.78 4.68
C GLY A 31 -1.75 6.02 5.88
N PHE A 32 -3.04 6.33 5.67
CA PHE A 32 -4.03 6.37 6.74
C PHE A 32 -4.27 4.97 7.32
N ASP A 33 -4.42 3.95 6.48
CA ASP A 33 -4.64 2.56 6.93
C ASP A 33 -3.46 2.02 7.73
N LEU A 34 -2.23 2.26 7.24
CA LEU A 34 -0.99 1.93 7.92
C LEU A 34 -0.87 2.68 9.25
N GLY A 35 -1.23 3.97 9.29
CA GLY A 35 -1.27 4.77 10.51
C GLY A 35 -2.22 4.20 11.56
N VAL A 36 -3.42 3.77 11.14
CA VAL A 36 -4.38 3.08 12.01
C VAL A 36 -3.78 1.78 12.55
N GLY A 37 -3.11 0.98 11.72
CA GLY A 37 -2.43 -0.25 12.16
C GLY A 37 -1.30 -0.03 13.13
N ILE A 38 -0.47 1.00 12.93
CA ILE A 38 0.62 1.38 13.83
C ILE A 38 0.07 1.82 15.20
N LEU A 39 -1.04 2.55 15.23
CA LEU A 39 -1.63 3.10 16.46
C LEU A 39 -2.51 2.08 17.21
N THR A 40 -2.96 1.01 16.56
CA THR A 40 -3.87 -0.01 17.13
C THR A 40 -3.41 -0.60 18.47
N PRO A 41 -2.10 -0.86 18.72
CA PRO A 41 -1.65 -1.36 20.03
C PRO A 41 -1.81 -0.37 21.19
N LEU A 42 -1.90 0.93 20.91
CA LEU A 42 -1.98 2.00 21.92
C LEU A 42 -3.41 2.28 22.38
N ALA A 43 -4.41 1.79 21.65
CA ALA A 43 -5.83 2.04 21.89
C ALA A 43 -6.46 1.02 22.85
N ASP A 44 -7.62 1.35 23.41
CA ASP A 44 -8.45 0.41 24.18
C ASP A 44 -9.23 -0.55 23.27
N GLU A 45 -9.73 -1.68 23.79
CA GLU A 45 -10.37 -2.71 22.97
C GLU A 45 -11.59 -2.18 22.19
N ALA A 46 -12.39 -1.30 22.80
CA ALA A 46 -13.54 -0.66 22.14
C ALA A 46 -13.11 0.33 21.05
N GLU A 47 -11.95 0.97 21.21
CA GLU A 47 -11.38 1.89 20.22
C GLU A 47 -10.77 1.12 19.06
N LYS A 48 -10.09 -0.01 19.31
CA LYS A 48 -9.54 -0.90 18.26
C LYS A 48 -10.60 -1.36 17.29
N ASP A 49 -11.78 -1.74 17.78
CA ASP A 49 -12.87 -2.15 16.90
C ASP A 49 -13.38 -0.99 16.03
N ARG A 50 -13.42 0.24 16.55
CA ARG A 50 -13.76 1.43 15.75
C ARG A 50 -12.68 1.78 14.73
N MET A 51 -11.41 1.69 15.12
CA MET A 51 -10.25 1.91 14.26
C MET A 51 -10.27 0.96 13.06
N VAL A 52 -10.44 -0.34 13.31
CA VAL A 52 -10.54 -1.37 12.27
C VAL A 52 -11.78 -1.17 11.39
N ALA A 53 -12.92 -0.78 11.97
CA ALA A 53 -14.13 -0.47 11.19
C ALA A 53 -13.96 0.73 10.26
N SER A 54 -13.10 1.70 10.60
CA SER A 54 -12.90 2.91 9.79
C SER A 54 -12.18 2.67 8.46
N ILE A 55 -11.35 1.63 8.38
CA ILE A 55 -10.56 1.28 7.19
C ILE A 55 -11.21 0.18 6.33
N GLY A 56 -12.12 -0.60 6.93
CA GLY A 56 -12.65 -1.84 6.34
C GLY A 56 -13.23 -1.72 4.92
N PRO A 57 -13.98 -0.66 4.56
CA PRO A 57 -14.52 -0.51 3.22
C PRO A 57 -13.49 -0.14 2.14
N PHE A 58 -12.30 0.32 2.52
CA PHE A 58 -11.39 1.04 1.61
C PHE A 58 -10.00 0.43 1.46
N TRP A 59 -9.51 -0.31 2.47
CA TRP A 59 -8.11 -0.76 2.52
C TRP A 59 -7.66 -1.55 1.26
N ASP A 60 -8.49 -2.47 0.76
CA ASP A 60 -8.19 -3.27 -0.43
C ASP A 60 -8.16 -2.40 -1.70
N ALA A 61 -9.01 -1.38 -1.78
CA ALA A 61 -8.99 -0.42 -2.87
C ALA A 61 -7.75 0.49 -2.84
N ASN A 62 -7.23 0.79 -1.65
CA ASN A 62 -6.05 1.64 -1.49
C ASN A 62 -4.78 0.98 -2.03
N GLU A 63 -4.63 -0.34 -1.86
CA GLU A 63 -3.49 -1.10 -2.41
C GLU A 63 -3.43 -1.08 -3.95
N THR A 64 -4.56 -0.92 -4.63
CA THR A 64 -4.61 -0.90 -6.10
C THR A 64 -3.79 0.24 -6.72
N TRP A 65 -3.62 1.35 -6.00
CA TRP A 65 -2.81 2.49 -6.45
C TRP A 65 -1.31 2.17 -6.46
N LEU A 66 -0.84 1.33 -5.53
CA LEU A 66 0.53 0.84 -5.56
C LEU A 66 0.75 -0.10 -6.75
N VAL A 67 -0.20 -1.01 -6.98
CA VAL A 67 -0.16 -1.94 -8.13
C VAL A 67 -0.14 -1.17 -9.45
N MET A 68 -0.95 -0.12 -9.59
CA MET A 68 -0.96 0.75 -10.76
C MET A 68 0.39 1.46 -10.95
N ALA A 69 0.99 2.00 -9.90
CA ALA A 69 2.29 2.65 -9.98
C ALA A 69 3.40 1.70 -10.47
N VAL A 70 3.44 0.48 -9.91
CA VAL A 70 4.41 -0.56 -10.32
C VAL A 70 4.13 -1.04 -11.75
N GLY A 71 2.86 -1.18 -12.13
CA GLY A 71 2.46 -1.54 -13.50
C GLY A 71 2.89 -0.48 -14.53
N ILE A 72 2.72 0.81 -14.21
CA ILE A 72 3.22 1.91 -15.06
C ILE A 72 4.74 1.87 -15.14
N LEU A 73 5.43 1.68 -14.01
CA LEU A 73 6.89 1.58 -13.98
C LEU A 73 7.40 0.45 -14.89
N LEU A 74 6.77 -0.73 -14.84
CA LEU A 74 7.11 -1.88 -15.67
C LEU A 74 6.87 -1.61 -17.17
N VAL A 75 5.72 -1.06 -17.53
CA VAL A 75 5.29 -0.91 -18.93
C VAL A 75 5.94 0.30 -19.61
N ALA A 76 5.94 1.46 -18.94
CA ALA A 76 6.44 2.71 -19.52
C ALA A 76 7.96 2.88 -19.31
N PHE A 77 8.54 2.27 -18.27
CA PHE A 77 9.95 2.44 -17.92
C PHE A 77 10.66 1.11 -17.55
N PRO A 78 10.67 0.09 -18.43
CA PRO A 78 11.15 -1.26 -18.10
C PRO A 78 12.62 -1.31 -17.64
N ALA A 79 13.49 -0.46 -18.20
CA ALA A 79 14.88 -0.36 -17.77
C ALA A 79 15.00 0.19 -16.33
N ALA A 80 14.19 1.20 -15.99
CA ALA A 80 14.14 1.75 -14.63
C ALA A 80 13.53 0.74 -13.66
N HIS A 81 12.45 0.05 -14.04
CA HIS A 81 11.85 -1.04 -13.28
C HIS A 81 12.88 -2.10 -12.88
N GLY A 82 13.67 -2.59 -13.84
CA GLY A 82 14.71 -3.59 -13.59
C GLY A 82 15.79 -3.08 -12.63
N ALA A 83 16.29 -1.86 -12.87
CA ALA A 83 17.32 -1.25 -12.03
C ALA A 83 16.83 -1.02 -10.58
N ILE A 84 15.63 -0.46 -10.42
CA ILE A 84 15.03 -0.14 -9.12
C ILE A 84 14.75 -1.41 -8.32
N LEU A 85 14.06 -2.41 -8.89
CA LEU A 85 13.74 -3.64 -8.18
C LEU A 85 14.98 -4.49 -7.87
N THR A 86 16.03 -4.41 -8.70
CA THR A 86 17.30 -5.07 -8.38
C THR A 86 17.96 -4.40 -7.17
N ALA A 87 18.01 -3.06 -7.16
CA ALA A 87 18.62 -2.30 -6.06
C ALA A 87 17.81 -2.40 -4.75
N LEU A 88 16.48 -2.46 -4.85
CA LEU A 88 15.55 -2.48 -3.72
C LEU A 88 14.89 -3.84 -3.50
N TYR A 89 15.49 -4.93 -3.98
CA TYR A 89 14.89 -6.27 -3.92
C TYR A 89 14.44 -6.63 -2.51
N LEU A 90 15.34 -6.53 -1.53
CA LEU A 90 15.06 -6.90 -0.15
C LEU A 90 14.05 -5.95 0.54
N PRO A 91 14.21 -4.61 0.46
CA PRO A 91 13.19 -3.68 0.95
C PRO A 91 11.79 -3.92 0.37
N VAL A 92 11.68 -4.08 -0.95
CA VAL A 92 10.38 -4.33 -1.60
C VAL A 92 9.80 -5.67 -1.17
N ALA A 93 10.62 -6.72 -1.04
CA ALA A 93 10.15 -8.02 -0.55
C ALA A 93 9.60 -7.94 0.88
N ILE A 94 10.27 -7.20 1.77
CA ILE A 94 9.81 -6.99 3.16
C ILE A 94 8.48 -6.22 3.16
N MET A 95 8.39 -5.13 2.39
CA MET A 95 7.16 -4.34 2.26
C MET A 95 5.99 -5.21 1.78
N LEU A 96 6.18 -6.05 0.75
CA LEU A 96 5.15 -6.94 0.24
C LEU A 96 4.69 -7.97 1.29
N ILE A 97 5.63 -8.52 2.08
CA ILE A 97 5.29 -9.41 3.19
C ILE A 97 4.47 -8.66 4.25
N GLY A 98 4.83 -7.41 4.55
CA GLY A 98 4.10 -6.53 5.47
C GLY A 98 2.66 -6.30 5.02
N LEU A 99 2.45 -5.94 3.75
CA LEU A 99 1.13 -5.73 3.16
C LEU A 99 0.27 -7.01 3.20
N ILE A 100 0.83 -8.16 2.84
CA ILE A 100 0.12 -9.46 2.93
C ILE A 100 -0.27 -9.77 4.38
N LEU A 101 0.66 -9.57 5.32
CA LEU A 101 0.41 -9.81 6.74
C LEU A 101 -0.69 -8.88 7.26
N ARG A 102 -0.70 -7.61 6.83
CA ARG A 102 -1.72 -6.63 7.18
C ARG A 102 -3.11 -7.05 6.70
N GLY A 103 -3.24 -7.35 5.40
CA GLY A 103 -4.52 -7.76 4.81
C GLY A 103 -5.08 -9.03 5.43
N THR A 104 -4.22 -10.05 5.62
CA THR A 104 -4.62 -11.28 6.30
C THR A 104 -5.00 -11.03 7.76
N ALA A 105 -4.21 -10.26 8.52
CA ALA A 105 -4.52 -9.96 9.91
C ALA A 105 -5.85 -9.21 10.06
N PHE A 106 -6.16 -8.29 9.15
CA PHE A 106 -7.42 -7.57 9.12
C PHE A 106 -8.62 -8.52 8.96
N GLU A 107 -8.60 -9.38 7.93
CA GLU A 107 -9.68 -10.32 7.67
C GLU A 107 -9.85 -11.38 8.76
N PHE A 108 -8.74 -11.92 9.28
CA PHE A 108 -8.79 -12.97 10.31
C PHE A 108 -9.21 -12.40 11.66
N ARG A 109 -8.84 -11.16 12.00
CA ARG A 109 -9.28 -10.49 13.24
C ARG A 109 -10.81 -10.42 13.34
N ALA A 110 -11.50 -10.17 12.23
CA ALA A 110 -12.96 -10.13 12.19
C ALA A 110 -13.62 -11.50 12.43
N LYS A 111 -12.90 -12.61 12.19
CA LYS A 111 -13.41 -13.98 12.21
C LYS A 111 -13.06 -14.76 13.49
N VAL A 112 -12.18 -14.25 14.37
CA VAL A 112 -11.69 -14.99 15.55
C VAL A 112 -12.27 -14.52 16.90
N ALA A 113 -12.41 -15.48 17.83
CA ALA A 113 -12.79 -15.23 19.22
C ALA A 113 -11.73 -14.43 20.01
N LEU A 114 -12.18 -13.71 21.05
CA LEU A 114 -11.41 -12.73 21.85
C LEU A 114 -9.97 -13.14 22.23
N PRO A 115 -9.66 -14.38 22.66
CA PRO A 115 -8.29 -14.76 23.06
C PRO A 115 -7.27 -14.74 21.90
N LYS A 116 -7.73 -14.96 20.66
CA LYS A 116 -6.87 -15.00 19.46
C LYS A 116 -6.73 -13.63 18.80
N LYS A 117 -7.56 -12.63 19.15
CA LYS A 117 -7.48 -11.27 18.58
C LYS A 117 -6.15 -10.58 18.88
N LYS A 118 -5.51 -10.87 20.03
CA LYS A 118 -4.23 -10.26 20.41
C LYS A 118 -3.10 -10.59 19.43
N ALA A 119 -3.03 -11.83 18.94
CA ALA A 119 -2.02 -12.23 17.95
C ALA A 119 -2.21 -11.50 16.62
N TRP A 120 -3.47 -11.34 16.18
CA TRP A 120 -3.80 -10.62 14.95
C TRP A 120 -3.61 -9.10 15.07
N ASN A 121 -3.83 -8.51 16.24
CA ASN A 121 -3.49 -7.10 16.47
C ASN A 121 -1.96 -6.86 16.37
N ILE A 122 -1.13 -7.80 16.84
CA ILE A 122 0.33 -7.73 16.70
C ILE A 122 0.75 -7.91 15.24
N ALA A 123 0.15 -8.87 14.53
CA ALA A 123 0.40 -9.07 13.10
C ALA A 123 0.00 -7.84 12.27
N PHE A 124 -1.13 -7.20 12.61
CA PHE A 124 -1.60 -5.98 11.96
C PHE A 124 -0.63 -4.81 12.17
N PHE A 125 -0.14 -4.63 13.41
CA PHE A 125 0.90 -3.65 13.72
C PHE A 125 2.21 -3.93 12.97
N ALA A 126 2.69 -5.17 13.02
CA ALA A 126 3.94 -5.58 12.37
C ALA A 126 3.87 -5.46 10.85
N GLY A 127 2.72 -5.76 10.24
CA GLY A 127 2.52 -5.55 8.81
C GLY A 127 2.44 -4.08 8.42
N SER A 128 2.01 -3.21 9.34
CA SER A 128 1.85 -1.77 9.07
C SER A 128 3.13 -0.95 9.26
N ILE A 129 4.14 -1.48 9.94
CA ILE A 129 5.44 -0.82 10.16
C ILE A 129 6.51 -1.21 9.13
N MET A 130 6.29 -2.32 8.41
CA MET A 130 7.23 -2.91 7.46
C MET A 130 7.17 -2.29 6.07
#